data_AF-A0A9E0LIX0-F1
#
_entry.id   AF-A0A9E0LIX0-F1
#
_cell.length_a   1.000
_cell.length_b   1.000
_cell.length_c   1.000
_cell.angle_alpha   90.00
_cell.angle_beta   90.00
_cell.angle_gamma   90.00
#
_symmetry.space_group_name_H-M   'P 1'
#
loop_
_entity.id
_entity.type
_entity.pdbx_description
1 polymer ?
#
loop_
_entity_poly.entity_id
_entity_poly.type
_entity_poly.pdbx_seq_one_letter_code
_entity_poly.pdbx_strand_id
1 'polypeptide(L)'
;MISDIEQVETETGRAEKLLSIKDAAAILNLDKKSIRERLLNGQLLGEKKLVGDREKWFVHSHSIESTLAKRRAAYPNQSDTSQSSHATANHNSNQSDSAVQILNVITATAFEADLESSLDQRTGLPIRQNASEILRGEWYQQEKARIEDFIEHAISEQVLQPLVDRLSAEAAKQISAATKAANDELEIERLKAKRLEERVFELHEEKVELEVSMHQELELLQLENTARETSVAEQLSALTQKLESLERPWWKKLFSK
;
A
#
# COMPACT_ATOMS: atom_id res chain seq x y z
N MET A 1 -23.04 -47.14 -8.11
CA MET A 1 -22.49 -46.25 -7.07
C MET A 1 -21.66 -45.21 -7.83
N ILE A 2 -22.29 -44.06 -8.10
CA ILE A 2 -21.88 -42.73 -7.61
C ILE A 2 -20.48 -42.37 -8.13
N SER A 3 -20.20 -41.37 -8.95
CA SER A 3 -20.93 -40.36 -9.72
C SER A 3 -19.80 -39.57 -10.41
N ASP A 4 -19.50 -39.86 -11.68
CA ASP A 4 -18.55 -39.09 -12.49
C ASP A 4 -19.32 -38.06 -13.31
N ILE A 5 -19.47 -36.82 -12.82
CA ILE A 5 -19.87 -35.67 -13.65
C ILE A 5 -19.19 -34.39 -13.09
N GLU A 6 -18.31 -33.85 -13.94
CA GLU A 6 -17.87 -32.45 -14.06
C GLU A 6 -17.38 -31.71 -12.80
N GLN A 7 -16.07 -31.83 -12.54
CA GLN A 7 -15.31 -30.70 -12.01
C GLN A 7 -15.04 -29.73 -13.16
N VAL A 8 -15.86 -28.69 -13.23
CA VAL A 8 -15.53 -27.47 -13.97
C VAL A 8 -14.39 -26.79 -13.21
N GLU A 9 -13.18 -26.92 -13.76
CA GLU A 9 -12.02 -26.13 -13.39
C GLU A 9 -12.33 -24.65 -13.61
N THR A 10 -12.58 -23.92 -12.52
CA THR A 10 -12.42 -22.47 -12.51
C THR A 10 -11.02 -22.15 -12.03
N GLU A 11 -10.17 -21.83 -12.99
CA GLU A 11 -8.97 -21.02 -12.81
C GLU A 11 -9.29 -19.75 -12.01
N THR A 12 -8.81 -19.65 -10.77
CA THR A 12 -8.39 -18.36 -10.18
C THR A 12 -7.30 -18.63 -9.16
N GLY A 13 -6.10 -18.12 -9.44
CA GLY A 13 -4.93 -18.22 -8.59
C GLY A 13 -5.10 -17.55 -7.21
N ARG A 14 -4.31 -18.05 -6.27
CA ARG A 14 -4.22 -17.72 -4.84
C ARG A 14 -5.47 -18.12 -4.04
N ALA A 15 -5.32 -19.15 -3.20
CA ALA A 15 -6.25 -19.46 -2.13
C ALA A 15 -6.46 -18.22 -1.25
N GLU A 16 -7.53 -17.47 -1.49
CA GLU A 16 -7.89 -16.33 -0.66
C GLU A 16 -8.33 -16.84 0.71
N LYS A 17 -7.54 -16.54 1.74
CA LYS A 17 -7.87 -16.91 3.12
C LYS A 17 -9.11 -16.12 3.55
N LEU A 18 -10.26 -16.79 3.59
CA LEU A 18 -11.53 -16.24 4.04
C LEU A 18 -11.65 -16.33 5.56
N LEU A 19 -11.98 -15.23 6.21
CA LEU A 19 -12.14 -15.10 7.66
C LEU A 19 -13.61 -14.98 8.03
N SER A 20 -14.01 -15.62 9.13
CA SER A 20 -15.34 -15.41 9.70
C SER A 20 -15.47 -13.96 10.19
N ILE A 21 -16.69 -13.42 10.21
CA ILE A 21 -16.98 -12.11 10.83
C ILE A 21 -16.43 -12.02 12.26
N LYS A 22 -16.42 -13.15 13.00
CA LYS A 22 -15.88 -13.20 14.36
C LYS A 22 -14.36 -12.94 14.39
N ASP A 23 -13.63 -13.51 13.44
CA ASP A 23 -12.18 -13.39 13.38
C ASP A 23 -11.79 -12.04 12.80
N ALA A 24 -12.54 -11.55 11.80
CA ALA A 24 -12.42 -10.19 11.29
C ALA A 24 -12.66 -9.13 12.38
N ALA A 25 -13.60 -9.37 13.30
CA ALA A 25 -13.90 -8.51 14.45
C ALA A 25 -12.72 -8.43 15.42
N ALA A 26 -12.11 -9.58 15.71
CA ALA A 26 -10.93 -9.65 16.57
C ALA A 26 -9.73 -8.92 15.93
N ILE A 27 -9.54 -9.04 14.62
CA ILE A 27 -8.39 -8.43 13.92
C ILE A 27 -8.53 -6.91 13.78
N LEU A 28 -9.73 -6.41 13.47
CA LEU A 28 -9.97 -4.97 13.27
C LEU A 28 -10.26 -4.20 14.57
N ASN A 29 -10.39 -4.91 15.70
CA ASN A 29 -10.88 -4.39 16.98
C ASN A 29 -12.22 -3.65 16.81
N LEU A 30 -13.17 -4.29 16.11
CA LEU A 30 -14.49 -3.72 15.81
C LEU A 30 -15.59 -4.68 16.24
N ASP A 31 -16.79 -4.14 16.47
CA ASP A 31 -17.96 -4.95 16.73
C ASP A 31 -18.40 -5.74 15.48
N LYS A 32 -18.96 -6.93 15.72
CA LYS A 32 -19.50 -7.80 14.66
C LYS A 32 -20.57 -7.09 13.81
N LYS A 33 -21.32 -6.15 14.41
CA LYS A 33 -22.33 -5.34 13.71
C LYS A 33 -21.67 -4.36 12.75
N SER A 34 -20.64 -3.65 13.20
CA SER A 34 -19.87 -2.71 12.37
C SER A 34 -19.19 -3.38 11.19
N ILE A 35 -18.75 -4.64 11.34
CA ILE A 35 -18.18 -5.40 10.22
C ILE A 35 -19.24 -5.78 9.18
N ARG A 36 -20.43 -6.21 9.63
CA ARG A 36 -21.55 -6.47 8.71
C ARG A 36 -21.97 -5.21 7.96
N GLU A 37 -22.03 -4.09 8.65
CA GLU A 37 -22.33 -2.80 8.04
C GLU A 37 -21.27 -2.40 7.01
N ARG A 38 -19.97 -2.58 7.32
CA ARG A 38 -18.88 -2.31 6.37
C ARG A 38 -18.87 -3.26 5.17
N LEU A 39 -19.29 -4.51 5.34
CA LEU A 39 -19.50 -5.45 4.22
C LEU A 39 -20.67 -4.99 3.33
N LEU A 40 -21.79 -4.61 3.94
CA LEU A 40 -22.97 -4.13 3.21
C LEU A 40 -22.70 -2.80 2.48
N ASN A 41 -21.87 -1.92 3.07
CA ASN A 41 -21.48 -0.65 2.50
C ASN A 41 -20.30 -0.77 1.50
N GLY A 42 -19.82 -1.99 1.20
CA GLY A 42 -18.73 -2.24 0.25
C GLY A 42 -17.35 -1.76 0.70
N GLN A 43 -17.19 -1.40 1.98
CA GLN A 43 -15.92 -0.98 2.56
C GLN A 43 -15.01 -2.16 2.92
N LEU A 44 -15.59 -3.35 3.09
CA LEU A 44 -14.89 -4.62 3.22
C LEU A 44 -15.36 -5.57 2.12
N LEU A 45 -14.40 -6.28 1.50
CA LEU A 45 -14.70 -7.34 0.54
C LEU A 45 -15.01 -8.63 1.29
N GLY A 46 -16.14 -9.22 0.95
CA GLY A 46 -16.57 -10.48 1.55
C GLY A 46 -17.53 -11.23 0.66
N GLU A 47 -17.57 -12.54 0.89
CA GLU A 47 -18.38 -13.49 0.14
C GLU A 47 -19.37 -14.16 1.09
N LYS A 48 -20.60 -14.40 0.62
CA LYS A 48 -21.54 -15.27 1.31
C LYS A 48 -21.24 -16.71 0.92
N LYS A 49 -20.83 -17.53 1.90
CA LYS A 49 -20.68 -18.98 1.71
C LYS A 49 -21.74 -19.74 2.49
N LEU A 50 -22.23 -20.82 1.87
CA LEU A 50 -23.10 -21.79 2.51
C LEU A 50 -22.27 -22.65 3.46
N VAL A 51 -22.64 -22.65 4.74
CA VAL A 51 -22.02 -23.49 5.77
C VAL A 51 -23.10 -24.35 6.38
N GLY A 52 -23.21 -25.60 5.91
CA GLY A 52 -24.40 -26.43 6.12
C GLY A 52 -25.58 -25.85 5.34
N ASP A 53 -26.75 -25.72 5.97
CA ASP A 53 -27.97 -25.18 5.33
C ASP A 53 -28.15 -23.66 5.52
N ARG A 54 -27.12 -22.95 5.99
CA ARG A 54 -27.20 -21.51 6.29
C ARG A 54 -26.12 -20.72 5.59
N GLU A 55 -26.53 -19.66 4.90
CA GLU A 55 -25.63 -18.65 4.36
C GLU A 55 -24.96 -17.87 5.49
N LYS A 56 -23.64 -17.79 5.44
CA LYS A 56 -22.83 -16.97 6.33
C LYS A 56 -21.90 -16.07 5.53
N TRP A 57 -21.75 -14.85 6.00
CA TRP A 57 -20.81 -13.89 5.45
C TRP A 57 -19.39 -14.19 5.92
N PHE A 58 -18.45 -14.19 4.98
CA PHE A 58 -17.02 -14.30 5.18
C PHE A 58 -16.33 -13.07 4.60
N VAL A 59 -15.19 -12.71 5.17
CA VAL A 59 -14.41 -11.51 4.77
C VAL A 59 -13.07 -11.95 4.20
N HIS A 60 -12.63 -11.31 3.14
CA HIS A 60 -11.34 -11.63 2.53
C HIS A 60 -10.21 -11.04 3.40
N SER A 61 -9.22 -11.86 3.75
CA SER A 61 -8.04 -11.44 4.53
C SER A 61 -7.35 -10.19 4.00
N HIS A 62 -7.14 -10.11 2.69
CA HIS A 62 -6.52 -8.95 2.03
C HIS A 62 -7.31 -7.64 2.23
N SER A 63 -8.64 -7.71 2.34
CA SER A 63 -9.46 -6.52 2.59
C SER A 63 -9.33 -6.00 4.02
N ILE A 64 -9.15 -6.92 4.98
CA ILE A 64 -8.88 -6.58 6.38
C ILE A 64 -7.48 -5.96 6.50
N GLU A 65 -6.48 -6.56 5.86
CA GLU A 65 -5.11 -6.07 5.84
C GLU A 65 -4.99 -4.70 5.19
N SER A 66 -5.68 -4.45 4.06
CA SER A 66 -5.74 -3.13 3.42
C SER A 66 -6.36 -2.08 4.35
N THR A 67 -7.41 -2.44 5.09
CA THR A 67 -8.05 -1.54 6.06
C THR A 67 -7.14 -1.24 7.25
N LEU A 68 -6.39 -2.24 7.72
CA LEU A 68 -5.39 -2.06 8.78
C LEU A 68 -4.20 -1.22 8.29
N ALA A 69 -3.72 -1.45 7.07
CA ALA A 69 -2.65 -0.67 6.46
C ALA A 69 -3.05 0.80 6.30
N LYS A 70 -4.28 1.08 5.84
CA LYS A 70 -4.83 2.44 5.81
C LYS A 70 -4.91 3.08 7.20
N ARG A 71 -5.27 2.32 8.24
CA ARG A 71 -5.30 2.81 9.63
C ARG A 71 -3.89 3.13 10.16
N ARG A 72 -2.90 2.28 9.87
CA ARG A 72 -1.49 2.51 10.23
C ARG A 72 -0.90 3.71 9.49
N ALA A 73 -1.26 3.91 8.22
CA ALA A 73 -0.83 5.06 7.42
C ALA A 73 -1.45 6.38 7.91
N ALA A 74 -2.67 6.34 8.47
CA ALA A 74 -3.33 7.53 9.01
C ALA A 74 -2.80 7.98 10.38
N TYR A 75 -2.20 7.07 11.16
CA TYR A 75 -1.62 7.37 12.48
C TYR A 75 -0.35 6.52 12.71
N PRO A 76 0.86 7.05 12.46
CA PRO A 76 2.10 6.27 12.49
C PRO A 76 2.62 5.96 13.90
N ASN A 77 1.90 6.34 14.97
CA ASN A 77 2.33 6.09 16.34
C ASN A 77 1.20 5.43 17.14
N GLN A 78 1.27 4.11 17.29
CA GLN A 78 0.86 3.39 18.51
C GLN A 78 1.32 1.94 18.42
N SER A 79 2.47 1.68 19.02
CA SER A 79 2.91 0.37 19.49
C SER A 79 2.15 -0.02 20.77
N ASP A 80 1.79 -1.30 20.87
CA ASP A 80 1.42 -2.10 22.03
C ASP A 80 1.15 -1.39 23.36
N THR A 81 -0.10 -1.46 23.86
CA THR A 81 -0.38 -1.61 25.29
C THR A 81 -1.72 -2.31 25.49
N SER A 82 -1.66 -3.52 26.02
CA SER A 82 -2.77 -4.14 26.75
C SER A 82 -3.00 -3.37 28.05
N GLN A 83 -4.21 -2.83 28.29
CA GLN A 83 -4.90 -2.85 29.60
C GLN A 83 -6.18 -1.98 29.60
N SER A 84 -7.28 -2.64 30.00
CA SER A 84 -8.26 -2.25 31.03
C SER A 84 -8.76 -0.80 31.18
N SER A 85 -10.09 -0.75 31.33
CA SER A 85 -10.93 0.12 32.18
C SER A 85 -11.30 1.54 31.74
N HIS A 86 -12.62 1.65 31.48
CA HIS A 86 -13.57 2.72 31.86
C HIS A 86 -13.32 4.20 31.54
N ALA A 87 -14.40 4.74 30.95
CA ALA A 87 -15.02 6.04 31.16
C ALA A 87 -14.79 7.12 30.09
N THR A 88 -15.93 7.50 29.48
CA THR A 88 -16.38 8.86 29.19
C THR A 88 -15.42 9.82 28.49
N ALA A 89 -15.74 10.17 27.25
CA ALA A 89 -16.14 11.55 26.91
C ALA A 89 -16.57 11.60 25.45
N ASN A 90 -17.85 11.85 25.28
CA ASN A 90 -18.44 12.36 24.07
C ASN A 90 -17.88 13.76 23.83
N HIS A 91 -16.95 13.94 22.90
CA HIS A 91 -16.69 15.25 22.30
C HIS A 91 -16.60 15.10 20.80
N ASN A 92 -17.73 15.44 20.19
CA ASN A 92 -17.94 15.44 18.77
C ASN A 92 -17.05 16.51 18.13
N SER A 93 -16.47 16.12 17.01
CA SER A 93 -15.76 16.94 16.05
C SER A 93 -16.45 18.27 15.77
N ASN A 94 -15.71 19.36 15.89
CA ASN A 94 -15.87 20.58 15.09
C ASN A 94 -14.48 21.17 14.89
N GLN A 95 -13.70 20.53 14.01
CA GLN A 95 -12.42 21.03 13.53
C GLN A 95 -12.60 21.36 12.05
N SER A 96 -13.30 22.47 11.81
CA SER A 96 -13.47 23.06 10.49
C SER A 96 -13.77 24.54 10.69
N ASP A 97 -12.77 25.34 11.09
CA ASP A 97 -12.86 26.81 10.98
C ASP A 97 -11.52 27.55 11.11
N SER A 98 -10.44 26.95 10.59
CA SER A 98 -9.12 27.61 10.54
C SER A 98 -8.91 28.48 9.29
N ALA A 99 -9.88 28.55 8.38
CA ALA A 99 -9.77 29.31 7.12
C ALA A 99 -10.52 30.66 7.14
N VAL A 100 -11.38 30.91 8.12
CA VAL A 100 -12.19 32.15 8.19
C VAL A 100 -11.50 33.26 9.02
N GLN A 101 -10.50 32.94 9.84
CA GLN A 101 -9.77 33.96 10.63
C GLN A 101 -8.76 34.77 9.82
N ILE A 102 -8.35 34.32 8.63
CA ILE A 102 -7.41 35.07 7.78
C ILE A 102 -8.13 36.15 6.95
N LEU A 103 -9.45 36.04 6.74
CA LEU A 103 -10.21 37.00 5.94
C LEU A 103 -10.66 38.25 6.73
N ASN A 104 -10.69 38.20 8.07
CA ASN A 104 -11.09 39.35 8.92
C ASN A 104 -9.95 40.30 9.28
N VAL A 105 -8.69 39.97 8.96
CA VAL A 105 -7.55 40.89 9.16
C VAL A 105 -7.33 41.78 7.93
N ILE A 106 -7.83 41.40 6.76
CA ILE A 106 -7.63 42.16 5.50
C ILE A 106 -8.69 43.26 5.31
N THR A 107 -9.80 43.25 6.03
CA THR A 107 -10.85 44.29 5.95
C THR A 107 -10.70 45.44 6.96
N ALA A 108 -9.52 45.61 7.57
CA ALA A 108 -9.26 46.68 8.55
C ALA A 108 -8.26 47.76 8.07
N THR A 109 -7.84 47.74 6.80
CA THR A 109 -6.88 48.74 6.25
C THR A 109 -7.42 49.54 5.07
N ALA A 110 -8.74 49.51 4.80
CA ALA A 110 -9.34 50.18 3.65
C ALA A 110 -10.33 51.31 4.01
N PHE A 111 -10.18 51.95 5.18
CA PHE A 111 -11.07 53.04 5.63
C PHE A 111 -10.34 54.22 6.30
N GLU A 112 -9.11 54.53 5.91
CA GLU A 112 -8.41 55.77 6.29
C GLU A 112 -7.82 56.48 5.07
N ALA A 113 -8.64 56.74 4.05
CA ALA A 113 -8.24 57.54 2.89
C ALA A 113 -9.26 58.63 2.51
N ASP A 114 -10.22 58.96 3.37
CA ASP A 114 -11.27 59.93 3.02
C ASP A 114 -11.70 60.86 4.18
N LEU A 115 -10.76 61.18 5.08
CA LEU A 115 -11.00 62.10 6.20
C LEU A 115 -9.96 63.22 6.34
N GLU A 116 -9.32 63.61 5.23
CA GLU A 116 -8.49 64.83 5.15
C GLU A 116 -8.98 65.85 4.10
N SER A 117 -10.09 65.60 3.39
CA SER A 117 -10.61 66.51 2.35
C SER A 117 -11.70 67.50 2.84
N SER A 118 -11.79 67.76 4.15
CA SER A 118 -12.78 68.71 4.70
C SER A 118 -12.24 69.55 5.85
N LEU A 119 -11.04 70.13 5.69
CA LEU A 119 -10.60 71.20 6.59
C LEU A 119 -9.73 72.25 5.90
N ASP A 120 -10.08 72.64 4.68
CA ASP A 120 -9.45 73.78 3.99
C ASP A 120 -10.48 74.66 3.31
N GLN A 121 -11.39 75.26 4.10
CA GLN A 121 -12.05 76.48 3.66
C GLN A 121 -12.07 77.52 4.78
N ARG A 122 -11.28 78.58 4.52
CA ARG A 122 -11.28 79.90 5.15
C ARG A 122 -10.54 80.01 6.47
N THR A 123 -9.25 80.25 6.39
CA THR A 123 -8.64 81.57 6.67
C THR A 123 -7.13 81.47 6.50
N GLY A 124 -6.58 82.03 5.43
CA GLY A 124 -5.14 82.00 5.22
C GLY A 124 -4.74 82.98 4.12
N LEU A 125 -4.16 84.11 4.54
CA LEU A 125 -3.38 85.00 3.68
C LEU A 125 -2.34 84.17 2.91
N PRO A 126 -1.83 84.62 1.73
CA PRO A 126 -0.73 83.94 1.09
C PRO A 126 0.48 84.01 2.02
N ILE A 127 0.71 82.96 2.81
CA ILE A 127 1.94 82.77 3.55
C ILE A 127 2.98 82.54 2.47
N ARG A 128 3.75 83.60 2.21
CA ARG A 128 4.96 83.56 1.42
C ARG A 128 5.87 82.54 2.09
N GLN A 129 5.84 81.30 1.60
CA GLN A 129 6.75 80.25 2.06
C GLN A 129 8.16 80.80 1.88
N ASN A 130 8.84 81.04 3.00
CA ASN A 130 10.22 81.48 2.96
C ASN A 130 11.01 80.35 2.31
N ALA A 131 11.87 80.67 1.34
CA ALA A 131 12.71 79.68 0.66
C ALA A 131 13.46 78.76 1.66
N SER A 132 13.76 79.28 2.86
CA SER A 132 14.35 78.53 3.97
C SER A 132 13.50 77.39 4.55
N GLU A 133 12.16 77.47 4.52
CA GLU A 133 11.27 76.39 4.97
C GLU A 133 11.14 75.30 3.92
N ILE A 134 11.11 75.68 2.64
CA ILE A 134 11.12 74.75 1.50
C ILE A 134 12.45 73.95 1.50
N LEU A 135 13.59 74.65 1.62
CA LEU A 135 14.90 74.01 1.74
C LEU A 135 15.03 73.13 2.99
N ARG A 136 14.38 73.49 4.10
CA ARG A 136 14.38 72.66 5.32
C ARG A 136 13.53 71.40 5.14
N GLY A 137 12.37 71.51 4.49
CA GLY A 137 11.52 70.37 4.14
C GLY A 137 12.23 69.40 3.19
N GLU A 138 12.92 69.91 2.17
CA GLU A 138 13.74 69.11 1.25
C GLU A 138 14.89 68.41 1.97
N TRP A 139 15.56 69.09 2.90
CA TRP A 139 16.60 68.47 3.73
C TRP A 139 16.07 67.35 4.62
N TYR A 140 14.90 67.53 5.25
CA TYR A 140 14.28 66.47 6.04
C TYR A 140 13.86 65.27 5.20
N GLN A 141 13.33 65.49 4.00
CA GLN A 141 12.98 64.40 3.09
C GLN A 141 14.24 63.67 2.59
N GLN A 142 15.31 64.39 2.31
CA GLN A 142 16.58 63.80 1.90
C GLN A 142 17.24 62.99 3.03
N GLU A 143 17.28 63.53 4.25
CA GLU A 143 17.85 62.81 5.39
C GLU A 143 16.97 61.63 5.81
N LYS A 144 15.64 61.75 5.70
CA LYS A 144 14.71 60.63 5.89
C LYS A 144 14.96 59.51 4.87
N ALA A 145 15.04 59.84 3.58
CA ALA A 145 15.33 58.85 2.53
C ALA A 145 16.69 58.18 2.74
N ARG A 146 17.72 58.95 3.15
CA ARG A 146 19.04 58.41 3.48
C ARG A 146 19.00 57.44 4.68
N ILE A 147 18.21 57.76 5.70
CA ILE A 147 18.04 56.89 6.86
C ILE A 147 17.24 55.63 6.47
N GLU A 148 16.19 55.76 5.67
CA GLU A 148 15.42 54.63 5.14
C GLU A 148 16.32 53.70 4.31
N ASP A 149 17.11 54.24 3.38
CA ASP A 149 18.09 53.47 2.60
C ASP A 149 19.12 52.77 3.51
N PHE A 150 19.65 53.48 4.51
CA PHE A 150 20.61 52.89 5.45
C PHE A 150 19.99 51.77 6.29
N ILE A 151 18.76 51.96 6.77
CA ILE A 151 18.02 50.96 7.55
C ILE A 151 17.69 49.75 6.68
N GLU A 152 17.23 49.96 5.44
CA GLU A 152 16.95 48.88 4.50
C GLU A 152 18.20 48.07 4.18
N HIS A 153 19.32 48.71 3.85
CA HIS A 153 20.58 48.02 3.56
C HIS A 153 21.15 47.33 4.80
N ALA A 154 21.18 47.98 5.95
CA ALA A 154 21.70 47.40 7.18
C ALA A 154 20.87 46.20 7.65
N ILE A 155 19.54 46.28 7.60
CA ILE A 155 18.66 45.18 8.01
C ILE A 155 18.69 44.06 6.97
N SER A 156 18.61 44.37 5.68
CA SER A 156 18.62 43.35 4.63
C SER A 156 19.94 42.59 4.58
N GLU A 157 21.09 43.29 4.53
CA GLU A 157 22.39 42.63 4.36
C GLU A 157 22.96 42.06 5.66
N GLN A 158 22.82 42.74 6.80
CA GLN A 158 23.45 42.28 8.05
C GLN A 158 22.57 41.32 8.85
N VAL A 159 21.25 41.42 8.71
CA VAL A 159 20.32 40.62 9.52
C VAL A 159 19.58 39.58 8.68
N LEU A 160 18.93 39.98 7.60
CA LEU A 160 18.08 39.06 6.83
C LEU A 160 18.91 38.11 5.97
N GLN A 161 19.93 38.59 5.25
CA GLN A 161 20.73 37.76 4.35
C GLN A 161 21.40 36.57 5.07
N PRO A 162 22.06 36.73 6.22
CA PRO A 162 22.66 35.60 6.93
C PRO A 162 21.63 34.61 7.48
N LEU A 163 20.42 35.08 7.82
CA LEU A 163 19.32 34.22 8.26
C LEU A 163 18.77 33.39 7.09
N VAL A 164 18.61 34.01 5.91
CA VAL A 164 18.21 33.33 4.68
C VAL A 164 19.27 32.31 4.25
N ASP A 165 20.55 32.66 4.32
CA ASP A 165 21.66 31.75 4.00
C ASP A 165 21.74 30.57 4.98
N ARG A 166 21.51 30.81 6.28
CA ARG A 166 21.44 29.72 7.27
C ARG A 166 20.24 28.82 7.04
N LEU A 167 19.07 29.39 6.79
CA LEU A 167 17.85 28.62 6.54
C LEU A 167 17.96 27.80 5.26
N SER A 168 18.52 28.38 4.20
CA SER A 168 18.76 27.67 2.94
C SER A 168 19.83 26.58 3.07
N ALA A 169 20.90 26.82 3.82
CA ALA A 169 21.91 25.78 4.12
C ALA A 169 21.32 24.64 4.96
N GLU A 170 20.47 24.96 5.93
CA GLU A 170 19.78 23.96 6.75
C GLU A 170 18.78 23.14 5.93
N ALA A 171 17.98 23.80 5.07
CA ALA A 171 17.08 23.14 4.14
C ALA A 171 17.85 22.23 3.16
N ALA A 172 18.97 22.71 2.58
CA ALA A 172 19.82 21.91 1.70
C ALA A 172 20.40 20.70 2.43
N LYS A 173 20.82 20.85 3.69
CA LYS A 173 21.29 19.75 4.53
C LYS A 173 20.18 18.72 4.77
N GLN A 174 18.97 19.15 5.11
CA GLN A 174 17.82 18.25 5.30
C GLN A 174 17.47 17.50 4.00
N ILE A 175 17.46 18.18 2.86
CA ILE A 175 17.22 17.54 1.55
C ILE A 175 18.33 16.53 1.23
N SER A 176 19.60 16.87 1.47
CA SER A 176 20.72 15.94 1.24
C SER A 176 20.65 14.70 2.14
N ALA A 177 20.22 14.87 3.40
CA ALA A 177 20.05 13.77 4.34
C ALA A 177 18.85 12.89 3.93
N ALA A 178 17.72 13.49 3.56
CA ALA A 178 16.53 12.77 3.11
C ALA A 178 16.79 11.99 1.81
N THR A 179 17.48 12.60 0.84
CA THR A 179 17.85 11.93 -0.42
C THR A 179 18.83 10.79 -0.20
N LYS A 180 19.80 10.96 0.71
CA LYS A 180 20.70 9.86 1.10
C LYS A 180 19.94 8.72 1.76
N ALA A 181 19.07 9.02 2.73
CA ALA A 181 18.26 8.00 3.41
C ALA A 181 17.35 7.24 2.43
N ALA A 182 16.71 7.94 1.49
CA ALA A 182 15.89 7.32 0.45
C ALA A 182 16.71 6.40 -0.48
N ASN A 183 17.94 6.80 -0.85
CA ASN A 183 18.83 5.96 -1.65
C ASN A 183 19.28 4.71 -0.87
N ASP A 184 19.64 4.86 0.41
CA ASP A 184 20.04 3.73 1.26
C ASP A 184 18.86 2.73 1.44
N GLU A 185 17.64 3.23 1.60
CA GLU A 185 16.43 2.40 1.66
C GLU A 185 16.18 1.65 0.34
N LEU A 186 16.30 2.34 -0.79
CA LEU A 186 16.14 1.76 -2.12
C LEU A 186 17.20 0.67 -2.38
N GLU A 187 18.43 0.87 -1.93
CA GLU A 187 19.49 -0.15 -2.05
C GLU A 187 19.20 -1.39 -1.18
N ILE A 188 18.64 -1.21 0.01
CA ILE A 188 18.17 -2.33 0.85
C ILE A 188 17.05 -3.11 0.14
N GLU A 189 16.11 -2.42 -0.50
CA GLU A 189 15.04 -3.06 -1.27
C GLU A 189 15.59 -3.82 -2.48
N ARG A 190 16.56 -3.27 -3.21
CA ARG A 190 17.23 -3.98 -4.31
C ARG A 190 17.93 -5.24 -3.84
N LEU A 191 18.62 -5.20 -2.70
CA LEU A 191 19.25 -6.38 -2.12
C LEU A 191 18.22 -7.43 -1.68
N LYS A 192 17.06 -7.02 -1.16
CA LYS A 192 15.96 -7.94 -0.85
C LYS A 192 15.38 -8.55 -2.12
N ALA A 193 15.17 -7.77 -3.17
CA ALA A 193 14.68 -8.25 -4.46
C ALA A 193 15.65 -9.28 -5.07
N LYS A 194 16.96 -8.99 -5.07
CA LYS A 194 17.97 -9.91 -5.57
C LYS A 194 17.98 -11.24 -4.80
N ARG A 195 17.87 -11.22 -3.46
CA ARG A 195 17.76 -12.46 -2.67
C ARG A 195 16.50 -13.25 -2.98
N LEU A 196 15.39 -12.57 -3.26
CA LEU A 196 14.14 -13.24 -3.65
C LEU A 196 14.27 -13.85 -5.05
N GLU A 197 14.93 -13.17 -5.99
CA GLU A 197 15.23 -13.71 -7.32
C GLU A 197 16.12 -14.96 -7.23
N GLU A 198 17.19 -14.93 -6.44
CA GLU A 198 18.05 -16.09 -6.17
C GLU A 198 17.24 -17.27 -5.61
N ARG A 199 16.35 -17.02 -4.64
CA ARG A 199 15.50 -18.06 -4.07
C ARG A 199 14.46 -18.62 -5.05
N VAL A 200 13.92 -17.78 -5.92
CA VAL A 200 13.00 -18.23 -6.98
C VAL A 200 13.73 -19.10 -7.99
N PHE A 201 14.98 -18.75 -8.32
CA PHE A 201 15.83 -19.55 -9.19
C PHE A 201 16.14 -20.91 -8.56
N GLU A 202 16.57 -20.96 -7.30
CA GLU A 202 16.82 -22.21 -6.56
C GLU A 202 15.59 -23.11 -6.53
N LEU A 203 14.42 -22.57 -6.18
CA LEU A 203 13.16 -23.33 -6.17
C LEU A 203 12.75 -23.83 -7.56
N HIS A 204 13.08 -23.08 -8.61
CA HIS A 204 12.81 -23.50 -9.97
C HIS A 204 13.72 -24.67 -10.37
N GLU A 205 15.00 -24.62 -10.02
CA GLU A 205 15.96 -25.71 -10.23
C GLU A 205 15.51 -26.98 -9.50
N GLU A 206 15.18 -26.88 -8.20
CA GLU A 206 14.66 -28.01 -7.41
C GLU A 206 13.39 -28.60 -8.01
N LYS A 207 12.48 -27.75 -8.52
CA LYS A 207 11.25 -28.21 -9.18
C LYS A 207 11.56 -28.98 -10.46
N VAL A 208 12.49 -28.51 -11.28
CA VAL A 208 12.90 -29.20 -12.51
C VAL A 208 13.58 -30.53 -12.18
N GLU A 209 14.47 -30.57 -11.18
CA GLU A 209 15.11 -31.81 -10.73
C GLU A 209 14.08 -32.83 -10.23
N LEU A 210 13.10 -32.39 -9.43
CA LEU A 210 12.03 -33.26 -8.95
C LEU A 210 11.15 -33.77 -10.10
N GLU A 211 10.81 -32.91 -11.06
CA GLU A 211 10.06 -33.32 -12.25
C GLU A 211 10.83 -34.36 -13.05
N VAL A 212 12.13 -34.17 -13.28
CA VAL A 212 12.97 -35.16 -13.97
C VAL A 212 13.02 -36.47 -13.20
N SER A 213 13.22 -36.43 -11.88
CA SER A 213 13.22 -37.63 -11.03
C SER A 213 11.89 -38.36 -11.10
N MET A 214 10.76 -37.64 -11.08
CA MET A 214 9.43 -38.21 -11.19
C MET A 214 9.20 -38.87 -12.56
N HIS A 215 9.64 -38.23 -13.65
CA HIS A 215 9.53 -38.82 -14.98
C HIS A 215 10.38 -40.09 -15.12
N GLN A 216 11.57 -40.11 -14.54
CA GLN A 216 12.42 -41.31 -14.50
C GLN A 216 11.76 -42.45 -13.71
N GLU A 217 11.16 -42.16 -12.56
CA GLU A 217 10.43 -43.17 -11.78
C GLU A 217 9.23 -43.73 -12.54
N LEU A 218 8.45 -42.86 -13.20
CA LEU A 218 7.33 -43.29 -14.04
C LEU A 218 7.78 -44.18 -15.20
N GLU A 219 8.90 -43.86 -15.85
CA GLU A 219 9.48 -44.67 -16.92
C GLU A 219 9.91 -46.05 -16.40
N LEU A 220 10.57 -46.11 -15.24
CA LEU A 220 10.95 -47.37 -14.60
C LEU A 220 9.72 -48.23 -14.26
N LEU A 221 8.66 -47.63 -13.71
CA LEU A 221 7.43 -48.33 -13.40
C LEU A 221 6.73 -48.84 -14.66
N GLN A 222 6.74 -48.08 -15.76
CA GLN A 222 6.20 -48.53 -17.05
C GLN A 222 7.00 -49.72 -17.61
N LEU A 223 8.32 -49.67 -17.56
CA LEU A 223 9.17 -50.78 -17.98
C LEU A 223 8.96 -52.02 -17.12
N GLU A 224 8.83 -51.87 -15.80
CA GLU A 224 8.56 -52.99 -14.91
C GLU A 224 7.18 -53.61 -15.16
N ASN A 225 6.17 -52.77 -15.39
CA ASN A 225 4.81 -53.24 -15.67
C ASN A 225 4.73 -53.95 -17.03
N THR A 226 5.35 -53.38 -18.07
CA THR A 226 5.44 -54.05 -19.39
C THR A 226 6.20 -55.37 -19.32
N ALA A 227 7.29 -55.45 -18.54
CA ALA A 227 8.02 -56.71 -18.33
C ALA A 227 7.18 -57.76 -17.58
N ARG A 228 6.35 -57.35 -16.60
CA ARG A 228 5.39 -58.24 -15.94
C ARG A 228 4.31 -58.71 -16.90
N GLU A 229 3.76 -57.81 -17.72
CA GLU A 229 2.76 -58.14 -18.73
C GLU A 229 3.31 -59.14 -19.76
N THR A 230 4.53 -58.93 -20.26
CA THR A 230 5.16 -59.88 -21.20
C THR A 230 5.39 -61.24 -20.55
N SER A 231 5.84 -61.27 -19.29
CA SER A 231 6.04 -62.54 -18.57
C SER A 231 4.72 -63.29 -18.36
N VAL A 232 3.64 -62.60 -18.00
CA VAL A 232 2.31 -63.21 -17.87
C VAL A 232 1.79 -63.68 -19.23
N ALA A 233 1.97 -62.89 -20.30
CA ALA A 233 1.57 -63.28 -21.65
C ALA A 233 2.32 -64.53 -22.14
N GLU A 234 3.62 -64.63 -21.87
CA GLU A 234 4.43 -65.82 -22.15
C GLU A 234 3.90 -67.04 -21.37
N GLN A 235 3.64 -66.90 -20.07
CA GLN A 235 3.08 -67.97 -19.24
C GLN A 235 1.71 -68.44 -19.76
N LEU A 236 0.83 -67.50 -20.12
CA LEU A 236 -0.47 -67.81 -20.71
C LEU A 236 -0.29 -68.55 -22.03
N SER A 237 0.58 -68.09 -22.93
CA SER A 237 0.85 -68.77 -24.21
C SER A 237 1.35 -70.20 -24.02
N ALA A 238 2.24 -70.43 -23.04
CA ALA A 238 2.75 -71.75 -22.71
C ALA A 238 1.66 -72.68 -22.13
N LEU A 239 0.75 -72.14 -21.30
CA LEU A 239 -0.40 -72.88 -20.80
C LEU A 239 -1.40 -73.20 -21.91
N THR A 240 -1.68 -72.25 -22.81
CA THR A 240 -2.55 -72.46 -23.97
C THR A 240 -1.98 -73.54 -24.89
N GLN A 241 -0.67 -73.52 -25.16
CA GLN A 241 -0.02 -74.56 -25.96
C GLN A 241 -0.11 -75.95 -25.29
N LYS A 242 0.06 -76.02 -23.97
CA LYS A 242 -0.14 -77.26 -23.20
C LYS A 242 -1.59 -77.75 -23.29
N LEU A 243 -2.56 -76.84 -23.16
CA LEU A 243 -3.98 -77.17 -23.28
C LEU A 243 -4.31 -77.71 -24.67
N GLU A 244 -3.84 -77.06 -25.73
CA GLU A 244 -4.04 -77.51 -27.11
C GLU A 244 -3.41 -78.89 -27.36
N SER A 245 -2.23 -79.14 -26.77
CA SER A 245 -1.60 -80.46 -26.83
C SER A 245 -2.43 -81.55 -26.13
N LEU A 246 -3.16 -81.20 -25.07
CA LEU A 246 -4.02 -82.12 -24.32
C LEU A 246 -5.34 -82.36 -25.05
N GLU A 247 -5.95 -81.32 -25.62
CA GLU A 247 -7.19 -81.39 -26.41
C GLU A 247 -7.05 -82.19 -27.71
N ARG A 248 -5.83 -82.34 -28.25
CA ARG A 248 -5.61 -83.20 -29.42
C ARG A 248 -6.07 -84.64 -29.13
N PRO A 249 -7.04 -85.17 -29.90
CA PRO A 249 -7.55 -86.52 -29.71
C PRO A 249 -6.41 -87.55 -29.75
N TRP A 250 -6.47 -88.54 -28.86
CA TRP A 250 -5.41 -89.54 -28.67
C TRP A 250 -5.03 -90.27 -29.97
N TRP A 251 -5.98 -90.48 -30.88
CA TRP A 251 -5.74 -91.08 -32.19
C TRP A 251 -4.89 -90.19 -33.11
N LYS A 252 -5.04 -88.86 -33.09
CA LYS A 252 -4.16 -87.94 -33.86
C LYS A 252 -2.72 -87.95 -33.35
N LYS A 253 -2.49 -88.27 -32.07
CA LYS A 253 -1.14 -88.40 -31.48
C LYS A 253 -0.41 -89.66 -31.96
N LEU A 254 -1.13 -90.71 -32.36
CA LEU A 254 -0.58 -92.00 -32.81
C LEU A 254 -0.15 -92.02 -34.29
N PHE A 255 -0.74 -91.17 -35.14
CA PHE A 255 -0.49 -91.19 -36.61
C PHE A 255 0.40 -90.04 -37.12
N SER A 256 0.99 -89.23 -36.24
CA SER A 256 1.76 -88.03 -36.63
C SER A 256 3.29 -88.26 -36.71
N LYS A 257 3.75 -89.50 -36.91
CA LYS A 257 5.17 -89.84 -37.07
C LYS A 257 5.58 -89.90 -38.54
#